data_AF-A0A373UD54-F1
#
_entry.id   AF-A0A373UD54-F1
#
_cell.length_a   1.000
_cell.length_b   1.000
_cell.length_c   1.000
_cell.angle_alpha   90.00
_cell.angle_beta   90.00
_cell.angle_gamma   90.00
#
_symmetry.space_group_name_H-M   'P 1'
#
loop_
_entity.id
_entity.type
_entity.pdbx_description
1 polymer ?
#
loop_
_entity_poly.entity_id
_entity_poly.type
_entity_poly.pdbx_seq_one_letter_code
_entity_poly.pdbx_strand_id
1 'polypeptide(L)'
;MPIVLKAIDLEEVFDDDEFLLAWVGKSIEEGRSFGGYSGNIYSHKKYGNAEIYSCLVVNEEDKKVELEKFDIQISGACVWKVRYSDIPLKNDISYNMTRLSAVKNSEGDGFTIMHLINADVLPSFLEDDEIEAQVVAYALDVHYYEDEGAFAATVPECESVKCENLNGYKILPAMGSVLPNGFLRGNIVKMDNGTGEHDESDDELVTITGIVKAACVKAIKLDEEVLSKFIVIRLETQFGELDLVHSRAMITDEEALYIKEGAIVQAVAILSGDVAIKEYENGFVKNQKNDLAALRYALIKGNASRLKLIMAEDISYESVNADSVIKGKENVIAHLNYVHNETKTKYFSYLATLKNENPGERCIILAEDEKYNFTSIVRIVVNEEGLISKIIITNNPNIKFKIDTKPIYSKG
;
A
#
# COMPACT_ATOMS: atom_id res chain seq x y z
N MET A 1 -12.25 -8.56 -3.54
CA MET A 1 -12.36 -9.14 -4.90
C MET A 1 -13.71 -8.88 -5.57
N PRO A 2 -14.88 -9.09 -4.93
CA PRO A 2 -16.19 -8.91 -5.58
C PRO A 2 -16.40 -7.52 -6.20
N ILE A 3 -16.04 -6.44 -5.47
CA ILE A 3 -16.18 -5.06 -5.96
C ILE A 3 -15.36 -4.81 -7.23
N VAL A 4 -14.15 -5.38 -7.33
CA VAL A 4 -13.30 -5.23 -8.52
C VAL A 4 -13.97 -5.89 -9.73
N LEU A 5 -14.49 -7.11 -9.57
CA LEU A 5 -15.18 -7.85 -10.63
C LEU A 5 -16.45 -7.12 -11.08
N LYS A 6 -17.22 -6.54 -10.15
CA LYS A 6 -18.40 -5.72 -10.44
C LYS A 6 -18.05 -4.49 -11.28
N ALA A 7 -17.01 -3.76 -10.86
CA ALA A 7 -16.57 -2.54 -11.52
C ALA A 7 -16.06 -2.78 -12.96
N ILE A 8 -15.62 -3.99 -13.27
CA ILE A 8 -15.11 -4.36 -14.59
C ILE A 8 -16.05 -5.32 -15.33
N ASP A 9 -17.32 -5.43 -14.91
CA ASP A 9 -18.36 -6.24 -15.58
C ASP A 9 -17.95 -7.71 -15.80
N LEU A 10 -17.45 -8.32 -14.73
CA LEU A 10 -16.96 -9.70 -14.73
C LEU A 10 -17.60 -10.59 -13.66
N GLU A 11 -18.51 -10.12 -12.82
CA GLU A 11 -19.11 -10.96 -11.75
C GLU A 11 -19.68 -12.29 -12.30
N GLU A 12 -20.54 -12.23 -13.31
CA GLU A 12 -21.18 -13.43 -13.87
C GLU A 12 -20.19 -14.37 -14.59
N VAL A 13 -19.12 -13.82 -15.17
CA VAL A 13 -18.08 -14.63 -15.84
C VAL A 13 -17.26 -15.41 -14.81
N PHE A 14 -17.12 -14.87 -13.60
CA PHE A 14 -16.32 -15.41 -12.53
C PHE A 14 -17.13 -16.18 -11.47
N ASP A 15 -18.44 -16.34 -11.67
CA ASP A 15 -19.27 -17.30 -10.93
C ASP A 15 -18.92 -18.76 -11.28
N ASP A 16 -18.23 -18.99 -12.40
CA ASP A 16 -17.67 -20.30 -12.77
C ASP A 16 -16.24 -20.46 -12.22
N ASP A 17 -16.13 -21.14 -11.07
CA ASP A 17 -14.85 -21.45 -10.41
C ASP A 17 -13.87 -22.19 -11.35
N GLU A 18 -14.35 -23.04 -12.26
CA GLU A 18 -13.49 -23.79 -13.18
C GLU A 18 -12.83 -22.84 -14.19
N PHE A 19 -13.61 -21.91 -14.74
CA PHE A 19 -13.09 -20.88 -15.63
C PHE A 19 -12.10 -19.96 -14.91
N LEU A 20 -12.44 -19.49 -13.70
CA LEU A 20 -11.56 -18.63 -12.91
C LEU A 20 -10.22 -19.30 -12.63
N LEU A 21 -10.23 -20.54 -12.13
CA LEU A 21 -9.02 -21.28 -11.82
C LEU A 21 -8.19 -21.58 -13.08
N ALA A 22 -8.84 -21.89 -14.21
CA ALA A 22 -8.15 -22.06 -15.49
C ALA A 22 -7.49 -20.76 -15.97
N TRP A 23 -8.16 -19.62 -15.79
CA TRP A 23 -7.62 -18.31 -16.19
C TRP A 23 -6.41 -17.92 -15.32
N VAL A 24 -6.51 -18.09 -14.01
CA VAL A 24 -5.39 -17.84 -13.09
C VAL A 24 -4.25 -18.83 -13.36
N GLY A 25 -4.55 -20.10 -13.62
CA GLY A 25 -3.56 -21.11 -14.03
C GLY A 25 -2.79 -20.69 -15.28
N LYS A 26 -3.50 -20.28 -16.35
CA LYS A 26 -2.89 -19.75 -17.58
C LYS A 26 -2.05 -18.50 -17.31
N SER A 27 -2.51 -17.61 -16.43
CA SER A 27 -1.78 -16.41 -16.00
C SER A 27 -0.45 -16.77 -15.32
N ILE A 28 -0.42 -17.81 -14.50
CA ILE A 28 0.79 -18.29 -13.84
C ILE A 28 1.75 -18.94 -14.84
N GLU A 29 1.24 -19.77 -15.76
CA GLU A 29 2.05 -20.48 -16.75
C GLU A 29 2.72 -19.54 -17.77
N GLU A 30 2.00 -18.51 -18.22
CA GLU A 30 2.48 -17.58 -19.25
C GLU A 30 2.96 -16.23 -18.71
N GLY A 31 2.81 -16.02 -17.40
CA GLY A 31 3.14 -14.77 -16.72
C GLY A 31 4.64 -14.60 -16.50
N ARG A 32 5.05 -13.36 -16.26
CA ARG A 32 6.40 -13.08 -15.76
C ARG A 32 6.44 -13.32 -14.26
N SER A 33 7.54 -13.87 -13.75
CA SER A 33 7.72 -14.07 -12.31
C SER A 33 8.62 -13.02 -11.68
N PHE A 34 8.34 -12.68 -10.42
CA PHE A 34 9.19 -11.81 -9.60
C PHE A 34 9.11 -12.21 -8.13
N GLY A 35 10.04 -11.73 -7.31
CA GLY A 35 10.11 -12.05 -5.89
C GLY A 35 9.78 -10.84 -5.00
N GLY A 36 9.35 -11.13 -3.77
CA GLY A 36 9.22 -10.15 -2.69
C GLY A 36 10.10 -10.50 -1.48
N TYR A 37 10.13 -9.62 -0.49
CA TYR A 37 10.97 -9.78 0.70
C TYR A 37 10.60 -10.99 1.56
N SER A 38 9.35 -11.46 1.55
CA SER A 38 8.92 -12.64 2.31
C SER A 38 9.40 -13.97 1.71
N GLY A 39 9.98 -13.97 0.51
CA GLY A 39 10.46 -15.17 -0.17
C GLY A 39 9.41 -15.87 -1.05
N ASN A 40 8.20 -15.33 -1.11
CA ASN A 40 7.15 -15.82 -2.01
C ASN A 40 7.48 -15.50 -3.48
N ILE A 41 6.93 -16.31 -4.39
CA ILE A 41 7.05 -16.11 -5.83
C ILE A 41 5.75 -15.46 -6.31
N TYR A 42 5.86 -14.37 -7.06
CA TYR A 42 4.73 -13.70 -7.67
C TYR A 42 4.74 -13.92 -9.16
N SER A 43 3.55 -14.03 -9.77
CA SER A 43 3.38 -14.02 -11.22
C SER A 43 2.53 -12.82 -11.65
N HIS A 44 2.82 -12.31 -12.84
CA HIS A 44 2.07 -11.20 -13.45
C HIS A 44 1.81 -11.47 -14.93
N LYS A 45 0.55 -11.33 -15.35
CA LYS A 45 0.13 -11.40 -16.74
C LYS A 45 -0.91 -10.33 -17.07
N LYS A 46 -0.84 -9.80 -18.28
CA LYS A 46 -1.76 -8.78 -18.79
C LYS A 46 -2.74 -9.36 -19.80
N TYR A 47 -4.01 -8.99 -19.66
CA TYR A 47 -5.17 -9.40 -20.45
C TYR A 47 -5.91 -8.16 -20.99
N GLY A 48 -5.37 -7.56 -22.05
CA GLY A 48 -5.86 -6.27 -22.56
C GLY A 48 -5.55 -5.13 -21.57
N ASN A 49 -6.57 -4.62 -20.88
CA ASN A 49 -6.43 -3.57 -19.87
C ASN A 49 -6.44 -4.06 -18.42
N ALA A 50 -6.62 -5.37 -18.18
CA ALA A 50 -6.49 -5.96 -16.85
C ALA A 50 -5.13 -6.64 -16.69
N GLU A 51 -4.63 -6.67 -15.46
CA GLU A 51 -3.40 -7.30 -15.02
C GLU A 51 -3.75 -8.23 -13.86
N ILE A 52 -3.35 -9.49 -13.96
CA ILE A 52 -3.52 -10.48 -12.90
C ILE A 52 -2.18 -10.65 -12.21
N TYR A 53 -2.21 -10.51 -10.90
CA TYR A 53 -1.11 -10.78 -10.00
C TYR A 53 -1.45 -12.03 -9.19
N SER A 54 -0.52 -12.98 -9.04
CA SER A 54 -0.74 -14.18 -8.24
C SER A 54 0.43 -14.46 -7.32
N CYS A 55 0.14 -14.79 -6.06
CA CYS A 55 1.10 -15.17 -5.03
C CYS A 55 1.18 -16.69 -4.93
N LEU A 56 2.39 -17.21 -5.10
CA LEU A 56 2.71 -18.62 -5.06
C LEU A 56 3.59 -18.90 -3.85
N VAL A 57 3.17 -19.84 -3.02
CA VAL A 57 3.91 -20.28 -1.83
C VAL A 57 4.52 -21.64 -2.13
N VAL A 58 5.80 -21.79 -1.81
CA VAL A 58 6.52 -23.06 -1.97
C VAL A 58 6.41 -23.84 -0.66
N ASN A 59 5.76 -24.99 -0.70
CA ASN A 59 5.82 -25.97 0.36
C ASN A 59 7.15 -26.74 0.24
N GLU A 60 8.12 -26.40 1.09
CA GLU A 60 9.46 -26.98 1.02
C GLU A 60 9.52 -28.48 1.35
N GLU A 61 8.58 -28.99 2.16
CA GLU A 61 8.48 -30.40 2.56
C GLU A 61 7.99 -31.27 1.38
N ASP A 62 6.91 -30.84 0.74
CA ASP A 62 6.26 -31.58 -0.34
C ASP A 62 6.80 -31.23 -1.73
N LYS A 63 7.68 -30.22 -1.85
CA LYS A 63 8.14 -29.63 -3.11
C LYS A 63 6.99 -29.23 -4.04
N LYS A 64 5.87 -28.78 -3.47
CA LYS A 64 4.69 -28.28 -4.18
C LYS A 64 4.66 -26.76 -4.17
N VAL A 65 4.09 -26.20 -5.22
CA VAL A 65 3.79 -24.76 -5.32
C VAL A 65 2.27 -24.62 -5.21
N GLU A 66 1.83 -23.81 -4.27
CA GLU A 66 0.42 -23.57 -3.99
C GLU A 66 0.06 -22.12 -4.32
N LEU A 67 -1.07 -21.92 -4.99
CA LEU A 67 -1.64 -20.58 -5.18
C LEU A 67 -2.26 -20.12 -3.87
N GLU A 68 -1.66 -19.10 -3.24
CA GLU A 68 -2.15 -18.53 -1.99
C GLU A 68 -3.24 -17.49 -2.25
N LYS A 69 -3.03 -16.62 -3.24
CA LYS A 69 -3.94 -15.51 -3.57
C LYS A 69 -3.70 -15.02 -5.00
N PHE A 70 -4.69 -14.40 -5.60
CA PHE A 70 -4.52 -13.55 -6.77
C PHE A 70 -5.27 -12.21 -6.58
N ASP A 71 -4.83 -11.18 -7.29
CA ASP A 71 -5.44 -9.86 -7.35
C ASP A 71 -5.53 -9.42 -8.82
N ILE A 72 -6.53 -8.58 -9.13
CA ILE A 72 -6.73 -8.00 -10.46
C ILE A 72 -6.53 -6.49 -10.35
N GLN A 73 -5.71 -5.94 -11.24
CA GLN A 73 -5.50 -4.51 -11.37
C GLN A 73 -5.79 -4.05 -12.80
N ILE A 74 -6.37 -2.86 -12.96
CA ILE A 74 -6.51 -2.25 -14.28
C ILE A 74 -5.26 -1.43 -14.59
N SER A 75 -4.69 -1.66 -15.79
CA SER A 75 -3.58 -0.85 -16.28
C SER A 75 -3.98 0.62 -16.36
N GLY A 76 -3.24 1.47 -15.65
CA GLY A 76 -3.44 2.91 -15.60
C GLY A 76 -2.14 3.68 -15.83
N ALA A 77 -2.25 5.01 -15.85
CA ALA A 77 -1.08 5.90 -15.85
C ALA A 77 -1.02 6.77 -14.58
N CYS A 78 -2.05 6.69 -13.75
CA CYS A 78 -2.23 7.49 -12.55
C CYS A 78 -1.32 6.96 -11.44
N VAL A 79 -0.25 7.69 -11.14
CA VAL A 79 0.71 7.33 -10.08
C VAL A 79 0.60 8.33 -8.96
N TRP A 80 0.30 7.86 -7.76
CA TRP A 80 0.33 8.68 -6.56
C TRP A 80 1.68 8.55 -5.85
N LYS A 81 2.13 9.66 -5.27
CA LYS A 81 3.25 9.69 -4.32
C LYS A 81 2.69 9.98 -2.94
N VAL A 82 2.58 8.93 -2.13
CA VAL A 82 1.96 8.99 -0.81
C VAL A 82 2.97 8.61 0.27
N ARG A 83 2.58 8.84 1.52
CA ARG A 83 3.35 8.40 2.69
C ARG A 83 2.54 7.39 3.48
N TYR A 84 3.18 6.32 3.94
CA TYR A 84 2.54 5.33 4.80
C TYR A 84 2.10 5.98 6.12
N SER A 85 0.93 5.59 6.61
CA SER A 85 0.44 5.97 7.93
C SER A 85 0.33 4.76 8.84
N ASP A 86 0.80 4.89 10.08
CA ASP A 86 0.70 3.88 11.13
C ASP A 86 -0.67 3.83 11.83
N ILE A 87 -1.68 4.49 11.27
CA ILE A 87 -3.06 4.44 11.76
C ILE A 87 -3.49 2.96 11.79
N PRO A 88 -3.88 2.43 12.96
CA PRO A 88 -4.32 1.06 13.07
C PRO A 88 -5.65 0.88 12.34
N LEU A 89 -5.73 -0.16 11.51
CA LEU A 89 -6.95 -0.58 10.82
C LEU A 89 -7.50 -1.83 11.51
N LYS A 90 -8.81 -1.88 11.77
CA LYS A 90 -9.45 -3.05 12.41
C LYS A 90 -9.32 -4.30 11.54
N ASN A 91 -9.53 -4.12 10.25
CA ASN A 91 -9.28 -5.12 9.22
C ASN A 91 -7.86 -4.97 8.64
N ASP A 92 -6.82 -5.25 9.44
CA ASP A 92 -5.44 -5.34 8.93
C ASP A 92 -5.30 -6.62 8.08
N ILE A 93 -5.82 -6.55 6.86
CA ILE A 93 -5.60 -7.54 5.83
C ILE A 93 -4.19 -7.31 5.30
N SER A 94 -3.24 -8.01 5.92
CA SER A 94 -1.84 -8.03 5.51
C SER A 94 -1.46 -9.45 5.10
N TYR A 95 -1.65 -9.75 3.82
CA TYR A 95 -0.98 -10.89 3.18
C TYR A 95 0.28 -10.39 2.51
N ASN A 96 1.25 -11.28 2.23
CA ASN A 96 2.50 -10.87 1.59
C ASN A 96 2.22 -10.03 0.33
N MET A 97 1.28 -10.47 -0.53
CA MET A 97 0.93 -9.73 -1.75
C MET A 97 0.16 -8.44 -1.51
N THR A 98 -0.79 -8.40 -0.57
CA THR A 98 -1.78 -7.32 -0.48
C THR A 98 -1.94 -6.84 0.94
N ARG A 99 -1.81 -5.52 1.11
CA ARG A 99 -1.85 -4.83 2.40
C ARG A 99 -2.87 -3.69 2.38
N LEU A 100 -3.92 -3.78 3.18
CA LEU A 100 -4.78 -2.62 3.46
C LEU A 100 -4.00 -1.59 4.28
N SER A 101 -3.90 -0.37 3.78
CA SER A 101 -3.03 0.66 4.38
C SER A 101 -3.73 2.01 4.44
N ALA A 102 -3.52 2.73 5.55
CA ALA A 102 -3.76 4.16 5.59
C ALA A 102 -2.58 4.88 4.94
N VAL A 103 -2.85 5.81 4.03
CA VAL A 103 -1.82 6.59 3.33
C VAL A 103 -2.13 8.07 3.38
N LYS A 104 -1.09 8.88 3.48
CA LYS A 104 -1.16 10.35 3.51
C LYS A 104 -0.72 10.92 2.18
N ASN A 105 -1.28 12.07 1.79
CA ASN A 105 -0.78 12.79 0.63
C ASN A 105 0.65 13.34 0.88
N SER A 106 1.28 13.84 -0.18
CA SER A 106 2.66 14.33 -0.13
C SER A 106 2.87 15.50 0.83
N GLU A 107 1.84 16.30 1.11
CA GLU A 107 1.87 17.40 2.08
C GLU A 107 1.65 16.91 3.52
N GLY A 108 0.89 15.84 3.71
CA GLY A 108 0.58 15.22 5.00
C GLY A 108 -0.63 15.82 5.71
N ASP A 109 -1.46 16.58 5.00
CA ASP A 109 -2.68 17.23 5.50
C ASP A 109 -3.97 16.47 5.16
N GLY A 110 -3.88 15.37 4.41
CA GLY A 110 -4.99 14.44 4.15
C GLY A 110 -4.54 12.99 4.20
N PHE A 111 -5.46 12.09 4.54
CA PHE A 111 -5.25 10.64 4.49
C PHE A 111 -6.43 9.90 3.85
N THR A 112 -6.18 8.72 3.33
CA THR A 112 -7.19 7.80 2.80
C THR A 112 -6.79 6.34 3.09
N ILE A 113 -7.69 5.41 2.82
CA ILE A 113 -7.46 3.96 2.92
C ILE A 113 -7.27 3.39 1.51
N MET A 114 -6.26 2.53 1.33
CA MET A 114 -5.91 1.94 0.04
C MET A 114 -5.38 0.51 0.21
N HIS A 115 -5.81 -0.39 -0.67
CA HIS A 115 -5.20 -1.70 -0.86
C HIS A 115 -3.89 -1.52 -1.63
N LEU A 116 -2.75 -1.74 -0.97
CA LEU A 116 -1.47 -1.85 -1.65
C LEU A 116 -1.32 -3.28 -2.17
N ILE A 117 -1.32 -3.46 -3.48
CA ILE A 117 -1.07 -4.76 -4.11
C ILE A 117 0.42 -4.88 -4.48
N ASN A 118 0.93 -6.10 -4.51
CA ASN A 118 2.35 -6.42 -4.57
C ASN A 118 3.17 -5.78 -3.44
N ALA A 119 2.57 -5.55 -2.27
CA ALA A 119 3.18 -4.85 -1.14
C ALA A 119 4.53 -5.47 -0.73
N ASP A 120 4.72 -6.78 -0.89
CA ASP A 120 5.96 -7.45 -0.50
C ASP A 120 7.23 -6.97 -1.20
N VAL A 121 7.12 -6.26 -2.32
CA VAL A 121 8.30 -5.67 -3.00
C VAL A 121 8.88 -4.48 -2.23
N LEU A 122 8.11 -3.89 -1.31
CA LEU A 122 8.53 -2.75 -0.51
C LEU A 122 9.36 -3.19 0.72
N PRO A 123 10.44 -2.45 1.04
CA PRO A 123 11.32 -2.84 2.13
C PRO A 123 10.71 -2.60 3.51
N SER A 124 9.81 -1.63 3.66
CA SER A 124 9.31 -1.20 4.96
C SER A 124 7.91 -0.59 4.91
N PHE A 125 7.22 -0.67 6.04
CA PHE A 125 5.91 -0.06 6.31
C PHE A 125 5.96 0.69 7.65
N LEU A 126 6.85 1.66 7.75
CA LEU A 126 6.94 2.58 8.89
C LEU A 126 6.25 3.90 8.56
N GLU A 127 5.79 4.59 9.60
CA GLU A 127 5.25 5.95 9.51
C GLU A 127 6.15 6.85 8.64
N ASP A 128 5.53 7.57 7.71
CA ASP A 128 6.16 8.46 6.73
C ASP A 128 7.07 7.78 5.68
N ASP A 129 7.09 6.45 5.57
CA ASP A 129 7.75 5.79 4.43
C ASP A 129 7.07 6.23 3.12
N GLU A 130 7.90 6.61 2.14
CA GLU A 130 7.42 7.04 0.83
C GLU A 130 6.99 5.84 0.00
N ILE A 131 5.80 5.95 -0.60
CA ILE A 131 5.22 4.93 -1.47
C ILE A 131 4.84 5.59 -2.79
N GLU A 132 5.33 5.02 -3.89
CA GLU A 132 4.81 5.33 -5.22
C GLU A 132 3.97 4.14 -5.69
N ALA A 133 2.73 4.41 -6.07
CA ALA A 133 1.79 3.37 -6.50
C ALA A 133 0.99 3.81 -7.74
N GLN A 134 0.73 2.88 -8.66
CA GLN A 134 -0.27 3.09 -9.71
C GLN A 134 -1.66 2.86 -9.11
N VAL A 135 -2.44 3.93 -8.98
CA VAL A 135 -3.71 3.91 -8.23
C VAL A 135 -4.90 3.89 -9.18
N VAL A 136 -5.84 2.99 -8.86
CA VAL A 136 -7.13 2.85 -9.51
C VAL A 136 -8.21 2.79 -8.44
N ALA A 137 -9.33 3.47 -8.67
CA ALA A 137 -10.53 3.34 -7.87
C ALA A 137 -11.53 2.41 -8.55
N TYR A 138 -12.03 1.41 -7.84
CA TYR A 138 -13.11 0.53 -8.33
C TYR A 138 -14.41 0.96 -7.69
N ALA A 139 -15.33 1.48 -8.50
CA ALA A 139 -16.62 1.93 -8.01
C ALA A 139 -17.47 0.76 -7.52
N LEU A 140 -18.07 0.93 -6.35
CA LEU A 140 -19.20 0.14 -5.91
C LEU A 140 -20.52 0.76 -6.41
N ASP A 141 -20.55 2.08 -6.44
CA ASP A 141 -21.65 2.95 -6.87
C ASP A 141 -21.10 4.25 -7.46
N VAL A 142 -21.79 4.82 -8.44
CA VAL A 142 -21.33 6.02 -9.15
C VAL A 142 -22.49 6.83 -9.73
N HIS A 143 -22.42 8.14 -9.55
CA HIS A 143 -23.40 9.11 -10.05
C HIS A 143 -22.71 10.23 -10.82
N TYR A 144 -23.37 10.67 -11.89
CA TYR A 144 -22.90 11.78 -12.72
C TYR A 144 -23.89 12.94 -12.72
N TYR A 145 -23.34 14.15 -12.71
CA TYR A 145 -24.09 15.39 -12.76
C TYR A 145 -23.51 16.31 -13.84
N GLU A 146 -24.37 17.13 -14.44
CA GLU A 146 -23.96 18.07 -15.48
C GLU A 146 -22.90 19.06 -14.99
N ASP A 147 -23.12 19.62 -13.79
CA ASP A 147 -22.26 20.60 -13.15
C ASP A 147 -22.39 20.57 -11.61
N GLU A 148 -21.63 21.42 -10.93
CA GLU A 148 -21.64 21.55 -9.47
C GLU A 148 -23.00 22.02 -8.93
N GLY A 149 -23.77 22.79 -9.71
CA GLY A 149 -25.11 23.25 -9.30
C GLY A 149 -26.11 22.10 -9.28
N ALA A 150 -26.09 21.26 -10.31
CA ALA A 150 -26.90 20.04 -10.38
C ALA A 150 -26.54 19.07 -9.25
N PHE A 151 -25.25 18.89 -8.96
CA PHE A 151 -24.80 18.12 -7.81
C PHE A 151 -25.27 18.74 -6.48
N ALA A 152 -25.09 20.04 -6.28
CA ALA A 152 -25.50 20.72 -5.05
C ALA A 152 -27.01 20.68 -4.82
N ALA A 153 -27.82 20.54 -5.87
CA ALA A 153 -29.27 20.37 -5.74
C ALA A 153 -29.66 19.04 -5.07
N THR A 154 -28.85 17.99 -5.19
CA THR A 154 -29.13 16.66 -4.60
C THR A 154 -28.74 16.56 -3.13
N VAL A 155 -27.84 17.43 -2.66
CA VAL A 155 -27.38 17.45 -1.27
C VAL A 155 -28.40 18.18 -0.38
N PRO A 156 -28.87 17.59 0.73
CA PRO A 156 -29.80 18.23 1.65
C PRO A 156 -29.14 19.34 2.48
N GLU A 157 -29.94 20.28 2.96
CA GLU A 157 -29.50 21.28 3.93
C GLU A 157 -29.34 20.66 5.32
N CYS A 158 -28.40 21.20 6.11
CA CYS A 158 -28.22 20.79 7.50
C CYS A 158 -29.39 21.26 8.36
N GLU A 159 -30.18 20.32 8.89
CA GLU A 159 -31.37 20.68 9.70
C GLU A 159 -31.03 20.93 11.18
N SER A 160 -30.18 20.08 11.79
CA SER A 160 -29.82 20.17 13.20
C SER A 160 -28.44 19.56 13.45
N VAL A 161 -27.39 20.33 13.16
CA VAL A 161 -26.00 19.92 13.45
C VAL A 161 -25.46 20.64 14.68
N LYS A 162 -24.47 20.04 15.36
CA LYS A 162 -23.86 20.59 16.60
C LYS A 162 -23.29 22.01 16.42
N CYS A 163 -22.87 22.35 15.20
CA CYS A 163 -22.41 23.67 14.84
C CYS A 163 -23.60 24.46 14.28
N GLU A 164 -24.39 25.10 15.15
CA GLU A 164 -25.68 25.72 14.79
C GLU A 164 -25.59 26.75 13.65
N ASN A 165 -24.43 27.39 13.48
CA ASN A 165 -24.15 28.31 12.37
C ASN A 165 -24.13 27.64 10.98
N LEU A 166 -24.10 26.30 10.91
CA LEU A 166 -24.21 25.53 9.68
C LEU A 166 -25.65 25.10 9.37
N ASN A 167 -26.63 25.34 10.25
CA ASN A 167 -28.02 25.00 9.95
C ASN A 167 -28.52 25.82 8.74
N GLY A 168 -29.21 25.16 7.81
CA GLY A 168 -29.63 25.73 6.52
C GLY A 168 -28.53 25.80 5.45
N TYR A 169 -27.28 25.41 5.76
CA TYR A 169 -26.23 25.28 4.75
C TYR A 169 -26.17 23.86 4.19
N LYS A 170 -25.77 23.75 2.92
CA LYS A 170 -25.39 22.48 2.29
C LYS A 170 -23.89 22.28 2.45
N ILE A 171 -23.49 21.10 2.92
CA ILE A 171 -22.07 20.74 3.07
C ILE A 171 -21.70 19.82 1.91
N LEU A 172 -20.90 20.36 1.00
CA LEU A 172 -20.44 19.66 -0.20
C LEU A 172 -19.02 19.15 0.01
N PRO A 173 -18.69 17.92 -0.42
CA PRO A 173 -17.30 17.51 -0.58
C PRO A 173 -16.58 18.46 -1.55
N ALA A 174 -15.33 18.78 -1.26
CA ALA A 174 -14.52 19.55 -2.20
C ALA A 174 -14.32 18.77 -3.51
N MET A 175 -14.29 19.47 -4.65
CA MET A 175 -13.96 18.83 -5.93
C MET A 175 -12.53 18.30 -5.90
N GLY A 176 -12.35 17.03 -6.27
CA GLY A 176 -11.09 16.29 -6.14
C GLY A 176 -10.87 15.68 -4.75
N SER A 177 -11.89 15.64 -3.90
CA SER A 177 -11.79 14.99 -2.59
C SER A 177 -11.84 13.48 -2.70
N VAL A 178 -11.05 12.83 -1.84
CA VAL A 178 -11.04 11.39 -1.60
C VAL A 178 -11.17 11.23 -0.09
N LEU A 179 -12.34 10.83 0.37
CA LEU A 179 -12.70 10.79 1.78
C LEU A 179 -12.82 9.34 2.25
N PRO A 180 -12.08 8.89 3.28
CA PRO A 180 -12.19 7.54 3.83
C PRO A 180 -13.44 7.41 4.73
N ASN A 181 -14.62 7.65 4.17
CA ASN A 181 -15.89 7.74 4.91
C ASN A 181 -16.22 6.43 5.65
N GLY A 182 -15.89 5.29 5.06
CA GLY A 182 -16.03 3.98 5.70
C GLY A 182 -15.29 3.91 7.03
N PHE A 183 -13.97 4.13 6.97
CA PHE A 183 -13.10 4.18 8.16
C PHE A 183 -13.57 5.20 9.19
N LEU A 184 -13.92 6.43 8.76
CA LEU A 184 -14.37 7.49 9.67
C LEU A 184 -15.67 7.11 10.41
N ARG A 185 -16.61 6.47 9.71
CA ARG A 185 -17.86 5.97 10.30
C ARG A 185 -17.60 4.91 11.35
N GLY A 186 -16.72 3.94 11.07
CA GLY A 186 -16.42 2.82 11.96
C GLY A 186 -15.56 3.15 13.17
N ASN A 187 -14.79 4.26 13.12
CA ASN A 187 -13.74 4.54 14.10
C ASN A 187 -13.89 5.88 14.83
N ILE A 188 -14.59 6.87 14.25
CA ILE A 188 -14.68 8.23 14.82
C ILE A 188 -16.11 8.58 15.24
N VAL A 189 -17.11 8.14 14.48
CA VAL A 189 -18.51 8.47 14.78
C VAL A 189 -19.03 7.53 15.86
N LYS A 190 -19.09 8.01 17.11
CA LYS A 190 -19.94 7.39 18.13
C LYS A 190 -21.38 7.59 17.71
N MET A 191 -22.02 6.54 17.18
CA MET A 191 -23.47 6.59 16.94
C MET A 191 -24.17 6.69 18.30
N ASP A 192 -24.77 7.84 18.59
CA ASP A 192 -25.51 8.07 19.85
C ASP A 192 -26.74 7.14 19.99
N ASN A 193 -27.15 6.46 18.91
CA ASN A 193 -28.23 5.48 18.90
C ASN A 193 -27.69 4.16 18.34
N GLY A 194 -27.37 3.22 19.24
CA GLY A 194 -26.73 1.94 18.93
C GLY A 194 -27.58 0.95 18.12
N THR A 195 -27.86 1.25 16.85
CA THR A 195 -28.59 0.34 15.94
C THR A 195 -28.01 0.25 14.53
N GLY A 196 -26.88 0.91 14.24
CA GLY A 196 -26.14 0.64 13.01
C GLY A 196 -25.07 -0.42 13.30
N GLU A 197 -25.31 -1.67 12.90
CA GLU A 197 -24.19 -2.61 12.73
C GLU A 197 -23.28 -2.00 11.66
N HIS A 198 -22.11 -1.52 12.08
CA HIS A 198 -21.05 -1.10 11.16
C HIS A 198 -20.29 -2.37 10.80
N ASP A 199 -20.39 -2.80 9.55
CA ASP A 199 -19.54 -3.87 9.06
C ASP A 199 -18.12 -3.33 8.93
N GLU A 200 -17.15 -3.98 9.58
CA GLU A 200 -15.74 -3.57 9.48
C GLU A 200 -15.26 -3.64 8.02
N SER A 201 -15.92 -4.44 7.17
CA SER A 201 -15.65 -4.48 5.73
C SER A 201 -15.92 -3.13 5.04
N ASP A 202 -16.73 -2.25 5.62
CA ASP A 202 -16.96 -0.90 5.09
C ASP A 202 -15.76 0.02 5.33
N ASP A 203 -14.82 -0.30 6.22
CA ASP A 203 -13.69 0.60 6.57
C ASP A 203 -12.80 0.95 5.37
N GLU A 204 -12.77 0.10 4.34
CA GLU A 204 -11.99 0.32 3.10
C GLU A 204 -12.69 1.23 2.08
N LEU A 205 -13.97 1.56 2.30
CA LEU A 205 -14.74 2.38 1.36
C LEU A 205 -14.32 3.85 1.45
N VAL A 206 -14.13 4.42 0.27
CA VAL A 206 -13.86 5.85 0.08
C VAL A 206 -14.97 6.49 -0.74
N THR A 207 -15.28 7.74 -0.43
CA THR A 207 -16.10 8.61 -1.28
C THR A 207 -15.19 9.50 -2.09
N ILE A 208 -15.36 9.45 -3.41
CA ILE A 208 -14.63 10.27 -4.37
C ILE A 208 -15.62 11.26 -4.96
N THR A 209 -15.27 12.54 -4.99
CA THR A 209 -16.06 13.57 -5.69
C THR A 209 -15.11 14.42 -6.51
N GLY A 210 -15.37 14.58 -7.80
CA GLY A 210 -14.45 15.29 -8.68
C GLY A 210 -15.03 15.68 -10.03
N ILE A 211 -14.22 16.44 -10.79
CA ILE A 211 -14.54 16.86 -12.14
C ILE A 211 -13.89 15.89 -13.11
N VAL A 212 -14.66 15.39 -14.08
CA VAL A 212 -14.17 14.52 -15.13
C VAL A 212 -13.19 15.28 -16.02
N LYS A 213 -11.96 14.79 -16.13
CA LYS A 213 -10.93 15.29 -17.06
C LYS A 213 -10.95 14.55 -18.39
N ALA A 214 -11.20 13.25 -18.35
CA ALA A 214 -11.25 12.39 -19.53
C ALA A 214 -12.10 11.16 -19.24
N ALA A 215 -12.64 10.55 -20.29
CA ALA A 215 -13.36 9.29 -20.21
C ALA A 215 -12.99 8.40 -21.39
N CYS A 216 -12.88 7.10 -21.15
CA CYS A 216 -12.66 6.11 -22.19
C CYS A 216 -13.29 4.77 -21.83
N VAL A 217 -13.50 3.92 -22.83
CA VAL A 217 -13.90 2.52 -22.65
C VAL A 217 -12.67 1.65 -22.80
N LYS A 218 -12.39 0.82 -21.80
CA LYS A 218 -11.33 -0.19 -21.80
C LYS A 218 -11.94 -1.58 -21.90
N ALA A 219 -11.10 -2.58 -22.20
CA ALA A 219 -11.56 -3.95 -22.39
C ALA A 219 -10.59 -4.98 -21.79
N ILE A 220 -11.16 -6.06 -21.27
CA ILE A 220 -10.43 -7.26 -20.87
C ILE A 220 -10.44 -8.20 -22.06
N LYS A 221 -9.26 -8.69 -22.42
CA LYS A 221 -9.08 -9.58 -23.57
C LYS A 221 -8.38 -10.85 -23.16
N LEU A 222 -8.98 -11.98 -23.51
CA LEU A 222 -8.35 -13.29 -23.42
C LEU A 222 -8.07 -13.75 -24.85
N ASP A 223 -6.79 -13.87 -25.18
CA ASP A 223 -6.32 -14.08 -26.55
C ASP A 223 -6.86 -12.99 -27.50
N GLU A 224 -7.69 -13.33 -28.48
CA GLU A 224 -8.31 -12.37 -29.41
C GLU A 224 -9.75 -11.98 -29.02
N GLU A 225 -10.32 -12.61 -28.00
CA GLU A 225 -11.70 -12.40 -27.59
C GLU A 225 -11.83 -11.30 -26.53
N VAL A 226 -12.86 -10.46 -26.66
CA VAL A 226 -13.20 -9.44 -25.66
C VAL A 226 -14.12 -10.08 -24.62
N LEU A 227 -13.60 -10.27 -23.42
CA LEU A 227 -14.36 -10.82 -22.29
C LEU A 227 -15.31 -9.78 -21.69
N SER A 228 -14.83 -8.55 -21.52
CA SER A 228 -15.60 -7.47 -20.90
C SER A 228 -15.16 -6.10 -21.41
N LYS A 229 -16.07 -5.12 -21.32
CA LYS A 229 -15.81 -3.69 -21.52
C LYS A 229 -16.31 -2.89 -20.32
N PHE A 230 -15.52 -1.91 -19.92
CA PHE A 230 -15.83 -1.08 -18.76
C PHE A 230 -15.39 0.37 -19.00
N ILE A 231 -15.95 1.29 -18.22
CA ILE A 231 -15.72 2.72 -18.33
C ILE A 231 -14.60 3.11 -17.37
N VAL A 232 -13.67 3.93 -17.85
CA VAL A 232 -12.63 4.55 -17.04
C VAL A 232 -12.70 6.05 -17.23
N ILE A 233 -12.91 6.76 -16.12
CA ILE A 233 -12.83 8.22 -16.08
C ILE A 233 -11.58 8.64 -15.32
N ARG A 234 -11.01 9.77 -15.74
CA ARG A 234 -9.87 10.39 -15.07
C ARG A 234 -10.33 11.62 -14.29
N LEU A 235 -9.87 11.72 -13.05
CA LEU A 235 -10.13 12.83 -12.12
C LEU A 235 -8.81 13.42 -11.64
N GLU A 236 -8.82 14.69 -11.26
CA GLU A 236 -7.76 15.28 -10.41
C GLU A 236 -8.21 15.17 -8.96
N THR A 237 -7.32 14.71 -8.07
CA THR A 237 -7.61 14.59 -6.65
C THR A 237 -6.55 15.23 -5.77
N GLN A 238 -6.83 15.40 -4.48
CA GLN A 238 -5.84 15.86 -3.49
C GLN A 238 -4.60 14.95 -3.35
N PHE A 239 -4.59 13.76 -3.96
CA PHE A 239 -3.45 12.83 -3.99
C PHE A 239 -2.77 12.77 -5.38
N GLY A 240 -3.33 13.44 -6.39
CA GLY A 240 -2.93 13.38 -7.79
C GLY A 240 -4.03 12.84 -8.72
N GLU A 241 -3.71 12.62 -9.99
CA GLU A 241 -4.67 12.06 -10.95
C GLU A 241 -5.12 10.65 -10.54
N LEU A 242 -6.40 10.33 -10.76
CA LEU A 242 -7.02 9.05 -10.40
C LEU A 242 -7.86 8.53 -11.56
N ASP A 243 -7.65 7.28 -11.94
CA ASP A 243 -8.57 6.57 -12.83
C ASP A 243 -9.66 5.91 -11.95
N LEU A 244 -10.93 6.29 -12.12
CA LEU A 244 -12.10 5.63 -11.54
C LEU A 244 -12.72 4.70 -12.57
N VAL A 245 -12.94 3.45 -12.17
CA VAL A 245 -13.40 2.35 -13.00
C VAL A 245 -14.79 1.92 -12.57
N HIS A 246 -15.70 1.79 -13.52
CA HIS A 246 -17.04 1.26 -13.27
C HIS A 246 -17.63 0.61 -14.53
N SER A 247 -18.60 -0.28 -14.34
CA SER A 247 -19.31 -0.92 -15.46
C SER A 247 -20.43 -0.01 -15.98
N ARG A 248 -20.90 -0.27 -17.20
CA ARG A 248 -22.04 0.47 -17.77
C ARG A 248 -23.34 0.20 -17.00
N ALA A 249 -23.45 -0.97 -16.36
CA ALA A 249 -24.62 -1.38 -15.57
C ALA A 249 -24.80 -0.55 -14.29
N MET A 250 -23.77 0.15 -13.81
CA MET A 250 -23.85 0.99 -12.60
C MET A 250 -24.55 2.34 -12.81
N ILE A 251 -24.83 2.73 -14.05
CA ILE A 251 -25.36 4.06 -14.35
C ILE A 251 -26.62 3.99 -15.22
N THR A 252 -27.46 5.00 -15.07
CA THR A 252 -28.64 5.20 -15.91
C THR A 252 -28.28 5.75 -17.30
N ASP A 253 -29.24 5.70 -18.23
CA ASP A 253 -29.10 6.31 -19.56
C ASP A 253 -28.98 7.84 -19.49
N GLU A 254 -29.60 8.46 -18.48
CA GLU A 254 -29.51 9.91 -18.25
C GLU A 254 -28.11 10.30 -17.75
N GLU A 255 -27.57 9.57 -16.78
CA GLU A 255 -26.20 9.78 -16.28
C GLU A 255 -25.15 9.53 -17.37
N ALA A 256 -25.41 8.58 -18.28
CA ALA A 256 -24.49 8.29 -19.38
C ALA A 256 -24.20 9.49 -20.30
N LEU A 257 -25.11 10.48 -20.35
CA LEU A 257 -24.93 11.73 -21.11
C LEU A 257 -23.87 12.67 -20.49
N TYR A 258 -23.54 12.45 -19.22
CA TYR A 258 -22.60 13.26 -18.45
C TYR A 258 -21.23 12.59 -18.25
N ILE A 259 -20.95 11.48 -18.93
CA ILE A 259 -19.60 10.89 -18.97
C ILE A 259 -18.74 11.66 -19.98
N LYS A 260 -18.39 12.90 -19.63
CA LYS A 260 -17.62 13.82 -20.49
C LYS A 260 -16.82 14.80 -19.64
N GLU A 261 -15.78 15.38 -20.24
CA GLU A 261 -14.96 16.40 -19.60
C GLU A 261 -15.82 17.55 -19.05
N GLY A 262 -15.51 17.99 -17.82
CA GLY A 262 -16.18 19.08 -17.12
C GLY A 262 -17.39 18.68 -16.27
N ALA A 263 -17.95 17.48 -16.47
CA ALA A 263 -19.04 16.96 -15.63
C ALA A 263 -18.56 16.61 -14.22
N ILE A 264 -19.49 16.54 -13.27
CA ILE A 264 -19.21 16.12 -11.89
C ILE A 264 -19.51 14.63 -11.76
N VAL A 265 -18.64 13.92 -11.04
CA VAL A 265 -18.86 12.55 -10.61
C VAL A 265 -18.77 12.45 -9.09
N GLN A 266 -19.66 11.67 -8.49
CA GLN A 266 -19.54 11.18 -7.13
C GLN A 266 -19.57 9.66 -7.15
N ALA A 267 -18.65 9.02 -6.43
CA ALA A 267 -18.58 7.57 -6.36
C ALA A 267 -18.23 7.09 -4.95
N VAL A 268 -18.79 5.94 -4.58
CA VAL A 268 -18.28 5.12 -3.48
C VAL A 268 -17.41 4.04 -4.09
N ALA A 269 -16.18 3.90 -3.63
CA ALA A 269 -15.19 3.04 -4.26
C ALA A 269 -14.24 2.40 -3.24
N ILE A 270 -13.47 1.41 -3.70
CA ILE A 270 -12.24 0.96 -3.05
C ILE A 270 -11.04 1.45 -3.86
N LEU A 271 -9.95 1.81 -3.19
CA LEU A 271 -8.68 2.17 -3.84
C LEU A 271 -7.73 0.99 -3.88
N SER A 272 -7.15 0.74 -5.04
CA SER A 272 -6.09 -0.24 -5.25
C SER A 272 -4.86 0.44 -5.84
N GLY A 273 -3.74 0.36 -5.13
CA GLY A 273 -2.45 0.90 -5.52
C GLY A 273 -1.43 -0.21 -5.77
N ASP A 274 -1.00 -0.37 -7.02
CA ASP A 274 0.10 -1.28 -7.34
C ASP A 274 1.45 -0.62 -7.09
N VAL A 275 2.23 -1.21 -6.18
CA VAL A 275 3.56 -0.70 -5.81
C VAL A 275 4.68 -1.37 -6.62
N ALA A 276 4.40 -2.44 -7.37
CA ALA A 276 5.38 -3.10 -8.25
C ALA A 276 5.54 -2.34 -9.57
N ILE A 277 5.88 -1.05 -9.46
CA ILE A 277 6.13 -0.14 -10.57
C ILE A 277 7.57 0.41 -10.52
N LYS A 278 8.06 0.92 -11.66
CA LYS A 278 9.39 1.57 -11.76
C LYS A 278 10.50 0.66 -11.21
N GLU A 279 11.23 1.10 -10.18
CA GLU A 279 12.34 0.31 -9.61
C GLU A 279 11.88 -1.04 -9.04
N TYR A 280 10.63 -1.15 -8.61
CA TYR A 280 10.04 -2.38 -8.08
C TYR A 280 9.31 -3.22 -9.14
N GLU A 281 9.34 -2.83 -10.42
CA GLU A 281 8.60 -3.53 -11.47
C GLU A 281 9.01 -5.01 -11.58
N ASN A 282 10.25 -5.34 -11.25
CA ASN A 282 10.82 -6.69 -11.30
C ASN A 282 10.95 -7.35 -9.92
N GLY A 283 10.22 -6.85 -8.92
CA GLY A 283 10.23 -7.34 -7.54
C GLY A 283 11.05 -6.46 -6.60
N PHE A 284 11.38 -7.01 -5.43
CA PHE A 284 12.15 -6.28 -4.42
C PHE A 284 13.55 -5.89 -4.93
N VAL A 285 14.06 -4.77 -4.44
CA VAL A 285 15.31 -4.18 -4.94
C VAL A 285 16.43 -4.35 -3.91
N LYS A 286 17.54 -4.94 -4.34
CA LYS A 286 18.77 -5.10 -3.55
C LYS A 286 19.69 -3.90 -3.72
N ASN A 287 19.64 -2.97 -2.79
CA ASN A 287 20.56 -1.84 -2.74
C ASN A 287 20.64 -1.28 -1.31
N GLN A 288 21.68 -0.50 -1.03
CA GLN A 288 21.92 0.04 0.32
C GLN A 288 20.72 0.80 0.90
N LYS A 289 19.96 1.55 0.10
CA LYS A 289 18.78 2.31 0.56
C LYS A 289 17.68 1.35 1.03
N ASN A 290 17.31 0.39 0.20
CA ASN A 290 16.24 -0.55 0.47
C ASN A 290 16.64 -1.57 1.55
N ASP A 291 17.90 -2.00 1.55
CA ASP A 291 18.44 -2.94 2.55
C ASP A 291 18.44 -2.32 3.96
N LEU A 292 18.84 -1.04 4.10
CA LEU A 292 18.73 -0.31 5.36
C LEU A 292 17.27 -0.08 5.78
N ALA A 293 16.38 0.22 4.85
CA ALA A 293 14.95 0.37 5.15
C ALA A 293 14.35 -0.94 5.66
N ALA A 294 14.69 -2.07 5.04
CA ALA A 294 14.26 -3.41 5.45
C ALA A 294 14.83 -3.79 6.82
N LEU A 295 16.13 -3.57 7.06
CA LEU A 295 16.74 -3.81 8.36
C LEU A 295 16.13 -2.94 9.45
N ARG A 296 15.89 -1.66 9.15
CA ARG A 296 15.19 -0.73 10.06
C ARG A 296 13.80 -1.24 10.40
N TYR A 297 13.03 -1.68 9.40
CA TYR A 297 11.72 -2.27 9.61
C TYR A 297 11.78 -3.51 10.50
N ALA A 298 12.74 -4.41 10.27
CA ALA A 298 12.94 -5.61 11.09
C ALA A 298 13.27 -5.27 12.55
N LEU A 299 14.20 -4.33 12.80
CA LEU A 299 14.52 -3.85 14.14
C LEU A 299 13.28 -3.29 14.86
N ILE A 300 12.40 -2.63 14.12
CA ILE A 300 11.25 -1.89 14.64
C ILE A 300 9.99 -2.75 14.82
N LYS A 301 9.71 -3.68 13.91
CA LYS A 301 8.47 -4.48 13.85
C LYS A 301 8.68 -5.97 14.11
N GLY A 302 9.91 -6.46 14.27
CA GLY A 302 10.17 -7.85 14.64
C GLY A 302 9.97 -8.86 13.52
N ASN A 303 10.13 -8.43 12.27
CA ASN A 303 9.92 -9.25 11.07
C ASN A 303 11.25 -9.46 10.30
N ALA A 304 12.26 -10.01 10.99
CA ALA A 304 13.60 -10.18 10.41
C ALA A 304 13.69 -11.26 9.33
N SER A 305 12.69 -12.14 9.20
CA SER A 305 12.63 -13.13 8.11
C SER A 305 12.63 -12.49 6.73
N ARG A 306 12.06 -11.27 6.60
CA ARG A 306 12.12 -10.46 5.37
C ARG A 306 13.54 -10.15 4.89
N LEU A 307 14.55 -10.28 5.76
CA LEU A 307 15.94 -10.02 5.40
C LEU A 307 16.62 -11.21 4.72
N LYS A 308 16.00 -12.40 4.75
CA LYS A 308 16.62 -13.67 4.31
C LYS A 308 17.21 -13.62 2.90
N LEU A 309 16.51 -12.97 1.97
CA LEU A 309 16.91 -12.86 0.56
C LEU A 309 17.94 -11.77 0.27
N ILE A 310 18.17 -10.85 1.21
CA ILE A 310 19.16 -9.77 1.11
C ILE A 310 20.38 -9.99 2.01
N MET A 311 20.43 -11.10 2.76
CA MET A 311 21.57 -11.48 3.59
C MET A 311 22.43 -12.55 2.91
N ALA A 312 23.74 -12.47 3.07
CA ALA A 312 24.66 -13.54 2.73
C ALA A 312 24.47 -14.74 3.67
N GLU A 313 24.80 -15.95 3.22
CA GLU A 313 24.71 -17.16 4.07
C GLU A 313 25.66 -17.09 5.27
N ASP A 314 26.85 -16.53 5.08
CA ASP A 314 27.91 -16.39 6.08
C ASP A 314 27.85 -15.06 6.84
N ILE A 315 26.71 -14.37 6.81
CA ILE A 315 26.52 -13.08 7.48
C ILE A 315 26.98 -13.11 8.96
N SER A 316 27.59 -12.00 9.39
CA SER A 316 27.93 -11.76 10.78
C SER A 316 27.19 -10.56 11.36
N TYR A 317 26.79 -10.68 12.62
CA TYR A 317 26.22 -9.60 13.41
C TYR A 317 27.16 -9.30 14.58
N GLU A 318 27.63 -8.07 14.63
CA GLU A 318 28.54 -7.55 15.66
C GLU A 318 27.85 -6.39 16.38
N SER A 319 27.79 -6.49 17.70
CA SER A 319 27.22 -5.43 18.53
C SER A 319 28.13 -5.17 19.72
N VAL A 320 28.32 -3.89 20.04
CA VAL A 320 29.00 -3.46 21.28
C VAL A 320 28.30 -3.98 22.55
N ASN A 321 27.02 -4.38 22.43
CA ASN A 321 26.22 -4.91 23.52
C ASN A 321 26.16 -6.45 23.54
N ALA A 322 26.87 -7.14 22.64
CA ALA A 322 26.89 -8.59 22.57
C ALA A 322 28.26 -9.15 22.96
N ASP A 323 28.27 -10.21 23.77
CA ASP A 323 29.51 -10.86 24.24
C ASP A 323 30.27 -11.60 23.13
N SER A 324 29.59 -11.92 22.03
CA SER A 324 30.17 -12.66 20.91
C SER A 324 29.53 -12.28 19.57
N VAL A 325 30.29 -12.52 18.50
CA VAL A 325 29.83 -12.32 17.12
C VAL A 325 28.85 -13.44 16.76
N ILE A 326 27.65 -13.07 16.33
CA ILE A 326 26.63 -14.00 15.86
C ILE A 326 26.86 -14.23 14.37
N LYS A 327 26.88 -15.49 13.94
CA LYS A 327 27.20 -15.88 12.55
C LYS A 327 26.13 -16.78 11.96
N GLY A 328 25.94 -16.65 10.65
CA GLY A 328 24.99 -17.44 9.88
C GLY A 328 23.61 -16.79 9.83
N LYS A 329 23.01 -16.84 8.64
CA LYS A 329 21.75 -16.16 8.31
C LYS A 329 20.63 -16.42 9.31
N GLU A 330 20.33 -17.69 9.58
CA GLU A 330 19.23 -18.08 10.48
C GLU A 330 19.46 -17.61 11.92
N ASN A 331 20.71 -17.65 12.40
CA ASN A 331 21.05 -17.20 13.76
C ASN A 331 20.92 -15.67 13.89
N VAL A 332 21.33 -14.92 12.86
CA VAL A 332 21.18 -13.46 12.85
C VAL A 332 19.71 -13.06 12.82
N ILE A 333 18.88 -13.72 12.00
CA ILE A 333 17.43 -13.50 11.96
C ILE A 333 16.79 -13.78 13.32
N ALA A 334 17.10 -14.95 13.92
CA ALA A 334 16.59 -15.32 15.24
C ALA A 334 17.00 -14.29 16.31
N HIS A 335 18.25 -13.81 16.27
CA HIS A 335 18.72 -12.80 17.20
C HIS A 335 17.99 -11.46 17.06
N LEU A 336 17.80 -10.95 15.84
CA LEU A 336 17.09 -9.70 15.59
C LEU A 336 15.65 -9.76 16.12
N ASN A 337 14.95 -10.87 15.88
CA ASN A 337 13.60 -11.08 16.39
C ASN A 337 13.59 -11.18 17.93
N TYR A 338 14.56 -11.88 18.52
CA TYR A 338 14.71 -11.96 19.97
C TYR A 338 14.90 -10.57 20.59
N VAL A 339 15.84 -9.77 20.09
CA VAL A 339 16.08 -8.39 20.57
C VAL A 339 14.80 -7.56 20.47
N HIS A 340 14.08 -7.62 19.35
CA HIS A 340 12.82 -6.91 19.18
C HIS A 340 11.76 -7.30 20.24
N ASN A 341 11.61 -8.60 20.52
CA ASN A 341 10.61 -9.14 21.45
C ASN A 341 10.93 -8.81 22.92
N GLU A 342 12.22 -8.83 23.28
CA GLU A 342 12.69 -8.53 24.64
C GLU A 342 12.77 -7.03 24.92
N THR A 343 12.90 -6.18 23.88
CA THR A 343 12.93 -4.73 24.07
C THR A 343 11.56 -4.22 24.50
N LYS A 344 11.43 -3.87 25.79
CA LYS A 344 10.25 -3.25 26.40
C LYS A 344 10.32 -1.72 26.42
N THR A 345 11.52 -1.17 26.25
CA THR A 345 11.76 0.27 26.21
C THR A 345 11.19 0.86 24.93
N LYS A 346 10.66 2.08 25.03
CA LYS A 346 10.26 2.84 23.84
C LYS A 346 11.51 3.13 23.01
N TYR A 347 11.48 2.83 21.71
CA TYR A 347 12.64 3.12 20.87
C TYR A 347 12.25 3.78 19.56
N PHE A 348 13.17 4.59 19.06
CA PHE A 348 13.06 5.34 17.83
C PHE A 348 14.15 4.92 16.87
N SER A 349 13.84 4.97 15.58
CA SER A 349 14.80 4.67 14.53
C SER A 349 14.77 5.71 13.42
N TYR A 350 15.97 6.09 12.99
CA TYR A 350 16.23 7.13 12.01
C TYR A 350 17.13 6.58 10.91
N LEU A 351 16.83 6.90 9.65
CA LEU A 351 17.86 6.85 8.61
C LEU A 351 18.76 8.07 8.74
N ALA A 352 20.05 7.89 8.51
CA ALA A 352 21.05 8.95 8.67
C ALA A 352 22.23 8.78 7.71
N THR A 353 23.03 9.85 7.63
CA THR A 353 24.32 9.87 6.92
C THR A 353 25.46 10.23 7.88
N LEU A 354 26.53 9.43 7.86
CA LEU A 354 27.75 9.70 8.62
C LEU A 354 28.50 10.95 8.11
N LYS A 355 29.14 11.68 9.03
CA LYS A 355 29.79 12.97 8.75
C LYS A 355 31.30 12.98 8.88
N ASN A 356 31.89 12.06 9.64
CA ASN A 356 33.33 12.03 9.89
C ASN A 356 33.95 10.66 9.65
N GLU A 357 33.46 9.60 10.30
CA GLU A 357 33.87 8.24 9.98
C GLU A 357 33.10 7.79 8.73
N ASN A 358 33.81 7.39 7.67
CA ASN A 358 33.24 7.05 6.35
C ASN A 358 32.18 8.08 5.88
N PRO A 359 32.57 9.35 5.67
CA PRO A 359 31.63 10.42 5.34
C PRO A 359 30.76 10.08 4.13
N GLY A 360 29.44 10.27 4.26
CA GLY A 360 28.48 9.95 3.20
C GLY A 360 27.84 8.57 3.33
N GLU A 361 28.41 7.65 4.12
CA GLU A 361 27.82 6.34 4.37
C GLU A 361 26.44 6.47 5.03
N ARG A 362 25.49 5.65 4.56
CA ARG A 362 24.13 5.57 5.08
C ARG A 362 24.06 4.58 6.24
N CYS A 363 23.34 4.94 7.29
CA CYS A 363 23.20 4.14 8.50
C CYS A 363 21.82 4.31 9.13
N ILE A 364 21.56 3.51 10.16
CA ILE A 364 20.40 3.66 11.04
C ILE A 364 20.89 4.17 12.39
N ILE A 365 20.21 5.17 12.96
CA ILE A 365 20.43 5.62 14.34
C ILE A 365 19.27 5.14 15.19
N LEU A 366 19.59 4.54 16.33
CA LEU A 366 18.63 4.14 17.35
C LEU A 366 18.65 5.15 18.50
N ALA A 367 17.47 5.48 19.01
CA ALA A 367 17.30 6.26 20.23
C ALA A 367 16.33 5.55 21.17
N GLU A 368 16.55 5.68 22.47
CA GLU A 368 15.77 5.00 23.51
C GLU A 368 15.08 6.02 24.41
N ASP A 369 13.85 5.71 24.83
CA ASP A 369 12.93 6.50 25.65
C ASP A 369 12.47 7.83 25.04
N GLU A 370 13.41 8.63 24.54
CA GLU A 370 13.17 9.95 23.95
C GLU A 370 13.72 10.04 22.52
N LYS A 371 13.04 10.83 21.67
CA LYS A 371 13.32 10.94 20.22
C LYS A 371 14.81 11.17 19.92
N TYR A 372 15.50 11.99 20.69
CA TYR A 372 16.88 12.39 20.40
C TYR A 372 17.90 11.88 21.42
N ASN A 373 17.51 10.91 22.23
CA ASN A 373 18.42 10.19 23.11
C ASN A 373 19.11 9.06 22.33
N PHE A 374 20.03 9.42 21.43
CA PHE A 374 20.68 8.47 20.54
C PHE A 374 21.61 7.52 21.31
N THR A 375 21.38 6.22 21.18
CA THR A 375 22.12 5.19 21.92
C THR A 375 23.04 4.36 21.05
N SER A 376 22.69 4.15 19.78
CA SER A 376 23.43 3.26 18.89
C SER A 376 23.35 3.67 17.42
N ILE A 377 24.37 3.27 16.66
CA ILE A 377 24.49 3.40 15.21
C ILE A 377 24.56 2.00 14.63
N VAL A 378 23.68 1.69 13.70
CA VAL A 378 23.64 0.43 12.95
C VAL A 378 24.12 0.67 11.52
N ARG A 379 25.10 -0.11 11.09
CA ARG A 379 25.70 -0.08 9.75
C ARG A 379 25.61 -1.45 9.10
N ILE A 380 25.60 -1.48 7.77
CA ILE A 380 25.67 -2.72 7.00
C ILE A 380 26.92 -2.73 6.13
N VAL A 381 27.52 -3.90 5.96
CA VAL A 381 28.53 -4.17 4.92
C VAL A 381 27.90 -5.11 3.90
N VAL A 382 28.09 -4.79 2.63
CA VAL A 382 27.57 -5.54 1.49
C VAL A 382 28.73 -6.23 0.79
N ASN A 383 28.56 -7.50 0.42
CA ASN A 383 29.56 -8.26 -0.34
C ASN A 383 29.51 -7.94 -1.85
N GLU A 384 30.36 -8.61 -2.64
CA GLU A 384 30.43 -8.42 -4.09
C GLU A 384 29.13 -8.82 -4.83
N GLU A 385 28.29 -9.67 -4.22
CA GLU A 385 27.00 -10.11 -4.77
C GLU A 385 25.84 -9.14 -4.44
N GLY A 386 26.12 -8.05 -3.72
CA GLY A 386 25.08 -7.12 -3.29
C GLY A 386 24.27 -7.61 -2.09
N LEU A 387 24.76 -8.60 -1.33
CA LEU A 387 24.11 -9.12 -0.12
C LEU A 387 24.75 -8.55 1.15
N ILE A 388 23.95 -8.32 2.18
CA ILE A 388 24.42 -7.93 3.51
C ILE A 388 25.27 -9.08 4.08
N SER A 389 26.57 -8.84 4.22
CA SER A 389 27.52 -9.78 4.82
C SER A 389 27.84 -9.45 6.27
N LYS A 390 27.54 -8.22 6.71
CA LYS A 390 27.76 -7.79 8.08
C LYS A 390 26.75 -6.77 8.56
N ILE A 391 26.26 -6.92 9.78
CA ILE A 391 25.53 -5.88 10.52
C ILE A 391 26.41 -5.48 11.71
N ILE A 392 26.64 -4.18 11.86
CA ILE A 392 27.51 -3.61 12.90
C ILE A 392 26.69 -2.64 13.73
N ILE A 393 26.62 -2.86 15.05
CA ILE A 393 26.03 -1.94 16.02
C ILE A 393 27.12 -1.36 16.91
N THR A 394 27.23 -0.05 16.95
CA THR A 394 28.21 0.69 17.78
C THR A 394 27.57 1.84 18.53
N ASN A 395 28.09 2.17 19.70
CA ASN A 395 27.72 3.33 20.51
C ASN A 395 28.86 4.36 20.60
N ASN A 396 29.82 4.34 19.65
CA ASN A 396 30.98 5.22 19.67
C ASN A 396 30.56 6.71 19.61
N PRO A 397 30.78 7.49 20.68
CA PRO A 397 30.31 8.87 20.77
C PRO A 397 31.05 9.83 19.83
N ASN A 398 32.17 9.39 19.25
CA ASN A 398 32.95 10.20 18.32
C ASN A 398 32.37 10.21 16.91
N ILE A 399 31.44 9.29 16.58
CA ILE A 399 30.82 9.22 15.26
C ILE A 399 29.76 10.31 15.17
N LYS A 400 29.93 11.22 14.20
CA LYS A 400 28.98 12.28 13.91
C LYS A 400 28.10 11.86 12.74
N PHE A 401 26.82 12.19 12.81
CA PHE A 401 25.83 11.85 11.79
C PHE A 401 24.85 13.01 11.56
N LYS A 402 24.10 12.94 10.47
CA LYS A 402 22.93 13.77 10.21
C LYS A 402 21.75 12.83 9.95
N ILE A 403 20.73 12.92 10.80
CA ILE A 403 19.46 12.22 10.59
C ILE A 403 18.70 12.84 9.40
N ASP A 404 17.94 12.03 8.70
CA ASP A 404 17.02 12.51 7.69
C ASP A 404 15.85 13.24 8.33
N THR A 405 15.26 14.20 7.60
CA THR A 405 14.10 14.98 8.07
C THR A 405 12.81 14.15 8.13
N LYS A 406 12.76 13.05 7.39
CA LYS A 406 11.74 11.98 7.31
C LYS A 406 12.48 10.71 6.85
N PRO A 407 12.13 9.46 7.19
CA PRO A 407 11.13 8.97 8.14
C PRO A 407 11.74 8.71 9.53
N ILE A 408 11.04 9.14 10.56
CA ILE A 408 11.34 8.92 11.98
C ILE A 408 10.26 7.98 12.49
N TYR A 409 10.63 6.79 12.98
CA TYR A 409 9.65 5.88 13.56
C TYR A 409 9.86 5.73 15.06
N SER A 410 8.77 5.54 15.82
CA SER A 410 8.81 5.16 17.24
C SER A 410 8.01 3.88 17.50
N LYS A 411 8.61 2.88 18.14
CA LYS A 411 7.84 1.78 18.72
C LYS A 411 7.31 2.24 20.08
N GLY A 412 5.98 2.29 20.20
CA GLY A 412 5.24 2.67 21.41
C GLY A 412 5.21 1.58 22.46
#